data_AF-A0A4C1UYC6-F1
#
_entry.id   AF-A0A4C1UYC6-F1
#
_cell.length_a   1.000
_cell.length_b   1.000
_cell.length_c   1.000
_cell.angle_alpha   90.00
_cell.angle_beta   90.00
_cell.angle_gamma   90.00
#
_symmetry.space_group_name_H-M   'P 1'
#
loop_
_entity.id
_entity.type
_entity.pdbx_description
1 polymer ?
#
loop_
_entity_poly.entity_id
_entity_poly.type
_entity_poly.pdbx_seq_one_letter_code
_entity_poly.pdbx_strand_id
1 'polypeptide(L)'
;MISETTLYQKSAITTQVLILIYLTTRLQYSGTISESSPEDDDVPLSRLGYYRGKNKYKWSKTPANRSSVRTPQHNIILRVPTSNLTENDGKEPYDLWKQYIDDDMLLEIITRTNSKLLEYRSRFTNKDRPELQNVDMDELLAFIGLLMYSAVFKSNHEHADFIFTTDGIGREVFQCVMSKNRFLCLLHCLRFDNAVDRAQRKETDKLAAISYIFNRFVSNCQRVYNISQYATVDEMLVPFRGRSFLMIYMPNKPAKYGLKLMCLCDAEIGYFYNCYIYCGKGSDGESLTDEEKKFMVPTQAVLHLTQPLHGSNKNITCDNWFTSIQQL
;
A
#
# COMPACT_ATOMS: atom_id res chain seq x y z
N MET A 1 -26.93 -22.50 -10.35
CA MET A 1 -25.65 -22.94 -10.94
C MET A 1 -24.87 -21.71 -11.37
N ILE A 2 -23.92 -21.28 -10.54
CA ILE A 2 -22.99 -20.21 -10.90
C ILE A 2 -21.83 -20.92 -11.61
N SER A 3 -21.78 -20.81 -12.94
CA SER A 3 -20.80 -21.51 -13.77
C SER A 3 -19.38 -21.00 -13.51
N GLU A 4 -18.40 -21.91 -13.67
CA GLU A 4 -16.95 -21.75 -13.46
C GLU A 4 -16.31 -20.52 -14.15
N THR A 5 -17.05 -19.87 -15.04
CA THR A 5 -16.71 -18.60 -15.70
C THR A 5 -16.68 -17.38 -14.77
N THR A 6 -17.25 -17.45 -13.55
CA THR A 6 -17.20 -16.34 -12.57
C THR A 6 -15.92 -16.28 -11.75
N LEU A 7 -15.03 -17.27 -11.84
CA LEU A 7 -13.71 -17.21 -11.18
C LEU A 7 -12.75 -16.20 -11.84
N TYR A 8 -12.93 -15.87 -13.12
CA TYR A 8 -12.03 -14.97 -13.85
C TYR A 8 -12.29 -13.48 -13.58
N GLN A 9 -13.45 -13.11 -13.03
CA GLN A 9 -13.74 -11.73 -12.59
C GLN A 9 -13.35 -11.44 -11.14
N LYS A 10 -12.83 -12.44 -10.39
CA LYS A 10 -12.19 -12.27 -9.07
C LYS A 10 -10.88 -11.45 -9.13
N SER A 11 -10.45 -11.05 -10.32
CA SER A 11 -9.18 -10.39 -10.60
C SER A 11 -9.14 -8.89 -10.26
N ALA A 12 -10.23 -8.14 -10.23
CA ALA A 12 -10.13 -6.68 -10.06
C ALA A 12 -10.42 -6.19 -8.64
N ILE A 13 -11.37 -6.85 -7.96
CA ILE A 13 -11.91 -6.40 -6.67
C ILE A 13 -11.06 -6.91 -5.51
N THR A 14 -10.54 -8.13 -5.62
CA THR A 14 -9.59 -8.70 -4.66
C THR A 14 -8.35 -7.82 -4.56
N THR A 15 -7.93 -7.15 -5.63
CA THR A 15 -6.77 -6.26 -5.65
C THR A 15 -6.98 -4.96 -4.89
N GLN A 16 -8.20 -4.41 -4.92
CA GLN A 16 -8.55 -3.14 -4.24
C GLN A 16 -8.85 -3.37 -2.75
N VAL A 17 -9.50 -4.50 -2.44
CA VAL A 17 -9.74 -4.98 -1.08
C VAL A 17 -8.44 -5.44 -0.41
N LEU A 18 -7.54 -6.09 -1.16
CA LEU A 18 -6.22 -6.45 -0.65
C LEU A 18 -5.36 -5.22 -0.37
N ILE A 19 -5.45 -4.12 -1.12
CA ILE A 19 -4.66 -2.92 -0.77
C ILE A 19 -5.14 -2.37 0.59
N LEU A 20 -6.44 -2.22 0.80
CA LEU A 20 -6.98 -1.72 2.08
C LEU A 20 -6.78 -2.70 3.26
N ILE A 21 -6.97 -4.01 3.05
CA ILE A 21 -6.72 -5.04 4.09
C ILE A 21 -5.23 -5.22 4.35
N TYR A 22 -4.39 -5.28 3.31
CA TYR A 22 -2.94 -5.51 3.47
C TYR A 22 -2.27 -4.30 4.13
N LEU A 23 -2.73 -3.07 3.87
CA LEU A 23 -2.27 -1.86 4.55
C LEU A 23 -2.71 -1.78 6.03
N THR A 24 -3.78 -2.46 6.42
CA THR A 24 -4.30 -2.44 7.80
C THR A 24 -3.89 -3.64 8.66
N THR A 25 -3.44 -4.77 8.06
CA THR A 25 -3.28 -6.04 8.79
C THR A 25 -1.86 -6.64 8.82
N ARG A 26 -0.82 -5.93 8.35
CA ARG A 26 0.56 -6.47 8.36
C ARG A 26 1.62 -5.48 8.87
N LEU A 27 1.72 -5.36 10.19
CA LEU A 27 2.97 -5.05 10.88
C LEU A 27 3.34 -6.24 11.75
N GLN A 28 4.18 -7.14 11.22
CA GLN A 28 5.15 -7.96 11.94
C GLN A 28 5.70 -9.01 10.97
N TYR A 29 6.91 -8.77 10.47
CA TYR A 29 7.81 -9.84 10.06
C TYR A 29 9.25 -9.43 10.34
N SER A 30 9.77 -9.86 11.49
CA SER A 30 11.21 -9.91 11.75
C SER A 30 11.76 -11.17 11.08
N GLY A 31 12.42 -10.99 9.93
CA GLY A 31 13.15 -12.04 9.25
C GLY A 31 14.62 -11.68 9.19
N THR A 32 15.45 -12.48 9.85
CA THR A 32 16.92 -12.41 9.85
C THR A 32 17.49 -12.40 8.43
N ILE A 33 18.33 -11.39 8.16
CA ILE A 33 19.09 -11.24 6.91
C ILE A 33 20.14 -12.37 6.86
N SER A 34 20.02 -13.27 5.90
CA SER A 34 21.13 -14.15 5.49
C SER A 34 21.94 -13.44 4.42
N GLU A 35 23.18 -13.07 4.75
CA GLU A 35 24.16 -12.56 3.79
C GLU A 35 24.54 -13.68 2.80
N SER A 36 24.34 -13.43 1.51
CA SER A 36 24.95 -14.23 0.45
C SER A 36 25.77 -13.30 -0.46
N SER A 37 27.08 -13.37 -0.31
CA SER A 37 28.07 -12.67 -1.12
C SER A 37 28.12 -13.24 -2.55
N PRO A 38 28.13 -12.42 -3.60
CA PRO A 38 28.59 -12.84 -4.93
C PRO A 38 30.11 -12.65 -5.04
N GLU A 39 30.77 -13.68 -5.57
CA GLU A 39 32.20 -13.82 -5.81
C GLU A 39 32.82 -12.61 -6.55
N ASP A 40 33.98 -12.17 -6.06
CA ASP A 40 34.73 -11.00 -6.52
C ASP A 40 35.86 -11.47 -7.45
N ASP A 41 36.05 -10.76 -8.58
CA ASP A 41 37.26 -10.89 -9.40
C ASP A 41 38.44 -10.27 -8.64
N ASP A 42 39.35 -11.13 -8.16
CA ASP A 42 40.55 -10.75 -7.41
C ASP A 42 41.51 -9.86 -8.24
N VAL A 43 41.41 -8.54 -8.05
CA VAL A 43 42.50 -7.60 -8.39
C VAL A 43 42.96 -6.90 -7.12
N PRO A 44 44.26 -6.92 -6.76
CA PRO A 44 44.74 -6.31 -5.52
C PRO A 44 44.44 -4.80 -5.46
N LEU A 45 43.48 -4.41 -4.61
CA LEU A 45 43.06 -3.02 -4.33
C LEU A 45 44.15 -2.14 -3.69
N SER A 46 45.35 -2.70 -3.47
CA SER A 46 46.49 -2.07 -2.81
C SER A 46 47.21 -1.00 -3.65
N ARG A 47 46.97 -0.92 -4.97
CA ARG A 47 47.68 0.02 -5.87
C ARG A 47 46.93 1.30 -6.28
N LEU A 48 45.67 1.49 -5.87
CA LEU A 48 44.88 2.68 -6.23
C LEU A 48 44.79 3.66 -5.06
N GLY A 49 44.96 4.97 -5.28
CA GLY A 49 44.79 6.01 -4.24
C GLY A 49 43.32 6.32 -3.87
N TYR A 50 42.37 5.60 -4.45
CA TYR A 50 40.93 5.76 -4.32
C TYR A 50 40.26 4.38 -4.51
N TYR A 51 39.05 4.19 -3.98
CA TYR A 51 38.21 3.05 -4.35
C TYR A 51 37.38 3.41 -5.58
N ARG A 52 37.07 2.44 -6.44
CA ARG A 52 36.25 2.68 -7.63
C ARG A 52 34.96 1.88 -7.54
N GLY A 53 33.82 2.57 -7.52
CA GLY A 53 32.51 1.93 -7.55
C GLY A 53 32.19 1.33 -8.91
N LYS A 54 31.22 0.40 -8.98
CA LYS A 54 30.70 -0.20 -10.24
C LYS A 54 30.20 0.86 -11.23
N ASN A 55 29.73 2.00 -10.73
CA ASN A 55 29.37 3.19 -11.51
C ASN A 55 30.57 4.06 -11.97
N LYS A 56 31.80 3.54 -11.89
CA LYS A 56 33.08 4.23 -12.18
C LYS A 56 33.40 5.41 -11.26
N TYR A 57 32.59 5.66 -10.23
CA TYR A 57 32.80 6.72 -9.27
C TYR A 57 34.07 6.47 -8.44
N LYS A 58 34.80 7.55 -8.12
CA LYS A 58 36.04 7.49 -7.34
C LYS A 58 35.76 7.91 -5.89
N TRP A 59 35.87 6.97 -4.97
CA TRP A 59 35.76 7.18 -3.54
C TRP A 59 37.14 7.44 -2.93
N SER A 60 37.26 8.48 -2.09
CA SER A 60 38.52 8.75 -1.39
C SER A 60 38.86 7.61 -0.41
N LYS A 61 40.14 7.22 -0.36
CA LYS A 61 40.67 6.35 0.70
C LYS A 61 40.92 7.10 2.01
N THR A 62 41.19 8.39 1.91
CA THR A 62 41.38 9.25 3.07
C THR A 62 40.01 9.75 3.54
N PRO A 63 39.66 9.52 4.82
CA PRO A 63 38.47 10.13 5.39
C PRO A 63 38.59 11.66 5.29
N ALA A 64 37.48 12.33 5.01
CA ALA A 64 37.45 13.79 5.05
C ALA A 64 37.86 14.25 6.46
N ASN A 65 38.80 15.20 6.54
CA ASN A 65 39.18 15.82 7.80
C ASN A 65 37.97 16.56 8.37
N ARG A 66 37.22 15.92 9.27
CA ARG A 66 36.11 16.55 10.00
C ARG A 66 36.70 17.35 11.14
N SER A 67 36.98 18.64 10.90
CA SER A 67 37.38 19.60 11.93
C SER A 67 36.24 19.93 12.92
N SER A 68 35.01 19.49 12.66
CA SER A 68 33.87 19.61 13.58
C SER A 68 33.35 18.22 13.97
N VAL A 69 33.57 17.84 15.22
CA VAL A 69 33.00 16.63 15.85
C VAL A 69 31.55 16.87 16.31
N ARG A 70 31.13 18.14 16.40
CA ARG A 70 29.77 18.50 16.84
C ARG A 70 28.81 18.43 15.65
N THR A 71 27.76 17.62 15.77
CA THR A 71 26.61 17.64 14.86
C THR A 71 26.07 19.06 14.82
N PRO A 72 25.98 19.70 13.64
CA PRO A 72 25.42 21.04 13.51
C PRO A 72 24.03 21.09 14.13
N GLN A 73 23.67 22.20 14.79
CA GLN A 73 22.38 22.31 15.49
C GLN A 73 21.17 22.05 14.57
N HIS A 74 21.26 22.40 13.28
CA HIS A 74 20.23 22.12 12.28
C HIS A 74 20.07 20.62 11.97
N ASN A 75 21.08 19.79 12.25
CA ASN A 75 21.06 18.33 12.10
C ASN A 75 20.64 17.60 13.39
N ILE A 76 20.42 18.33 14.49
CA ILE A 76 19.92 17.75 15.74
C ILE A 76 18.39 17.83 15.71
N ILE A 77 17.76 16.74 15.31
CA ILE A 77 16.31 16.61 15.42
C ILE A 77 15.99 16.23 16.87
N LEU A 78 15.18 17.05 17.54
CA LEU A 78 14.70 16.80 18.91
C LEU A 78 13.23 16.38 18.94
N ARG A 79 12.59 16.25 17.77
CA ARG A 79 11.17 15.91 17.68
C ARG A 79 10.98 14.43 17.95
N VAL A 80 10.20 14.15 18.98
CA VAL A 80 9.69 12.82 19.29
C VAL A 80 8.59 12.50 18.26
N PRO A 81 8.53 11.27 17.73
CA PRO A 81 7.38 10.83 16.94
C PRO A 81 6.10 11.07 17.75
N THR A 82 5.13 11.74 17.14
CA THR A 82 3.93 12.22 17.84
C THR A 82 2.69 11.94 17.03
N SER A 83 1.66 11.46 17.70
CA SER A 83 0.32 11.43 17.13
C SER A 83 -0.20 12.87 17.02
N ASN A 84 -0.81 13.19 15.89
CA ASN A 84 -1.52 14.45 15.69
C ASN A 84 -2.99 14.35 16.17
N LEU A 85 -3.38 13.22 16.76
CA LEU A 85 -4.71 13.01 17.31
C LEU A 85 -4.91 13.86 18.57
N THR A 86 -6.13 14.37 18.70
CA THR A 86 -6.59 15.21 19.80
C THR A 86 -7.49 14.40 20.74
N GLU A 87 -7.86 14.99 21.88
CA GLU A 87 -8.79 14.34 22.81
C GLU A 87 -10.18 14.08 22.19
N ASN A 88 -10.54 14.83 21.15
CA ASN A 88 -11.82 14.68 20.45
C ASN A 88 -11.84 13.49 19.49
N ASP A 89 -10.69 12.93 19.13
CA ASP A 89 -10.57 11.87 18.12
C ASP A 89 -10.87 10.48 18.67
N GLY A 90 -11.22 10.37 19.95
CA GLY A 90 -11.47 9.10 20.63
C GLY A 90 -10.19 8.31 20.88
N LYS A 91 -10.30 7.28 21.72
CA LYS A 91 -9.19 6.38 22.05
C LYS A 91 -9.51 4.92 21.79
N GLU A 92 -10.76 4.61 21.44
CA GLU A 92 -11.15 3.25 21.12
C GLU A 92 -10.59 2.84 19.76
N PRO A 93 -10.26 1.55 19.54
CA PRO A 93 -9.69 1.09 18.27
C PRO A 93 -10.50 1.47 17.03
N TYR A 94 -11.82 1.54 17.16
CA TYR A 94 -12.71 1.93 16.07
C TYR A 94 -12.59 3.43 15.73
N ASP A 95 -12.48 4.29 16.74
CA ASP A 95 -12.29 5.74 16.54
C ASP A 95 -10.96 6.00 15.83
N LEU A 96 -9.90 5.32 16.27
CA LEU A 96 -8.59 5.38 15.62
C LEU A 96 -8.63 4.87 14.17
N TRP A 97 -9.37 3.80 13.91
CA TRP A 97 -9.51 3.25 12.56
C TRP A 97 -10.18 4.25 11.60
N LYS A 98 -11.20 4.99 12.06
CA LYS A 98 -11.88 6.03 11.26
C LYS A 98 -10.97 7.18 10.86
N GLN A 99 -9.88 7.40 11.60
CA GLN A 99 -8.90 8.44 11.25
C GLN A 99 -8.17 8.12 9.93
N TYR A 100 -8.09 6.83 9.57
CA TYR A 100 -7.47 6.33 8.34
C TYR A 100 -8.50 6.14 7.22
N ILE A 101 -9.65 5.58 7.57
CA ILE A 101 -10.76 5.32 6.65
C ILE A 101 -11.95 6.16 7.11
N ASP A 102 -12.03 7.37 6.56
CA ASP A 102 -13.03 8.35 6.97
C ASP A 102 -14.41 8.12 6.34
N ASP A 103 -15.41 8.83 6.86
CA ASP A 103 -16.81 8.68 6.44
C ASP A 103 -17.00 8.98 4.95
N ASP A 104 -16.26 9.93 4.37
CA ASP A 104 -16.38 10.24 2.94
C ASP A 104 -15.86 9.08 2.08
N MET A 105 -14.76 8.42 2.48
CA MET A 105 -14.28 7.21 1.81
C MET A 105 -15.35 6.12 1.85
N LEU A 106 -15.98 5.91 3.01
CA LEU A 106 -17.04 4.92 3.19
C LEU A 106 -18.28 5.26 2.36
N LEU A 107 -18.73 6.51 2.37
CA LEU A 107 -19.86 6.99 1.59
C LEU A 107 -19.62 6.86 0.08
N GLU A 108 -18.40 7.13 -0.39
CA GLU A 108 -18.02 6.90 -1.78
C GLU A 108 -18.10 5.40 -2.11
N ILE A 109 -17.53 4.53 -1.28
CA ILE A 109 -17.61 3.07 -1.47
C ILE A 109 -19.06 2.59 -1.52
N ILE A 110 -19.92 3.05 -0.60
CA ILE A 110 -21.36 2.73 -0.58
C ILE A 110 -22.01 3.16 -1.90
N THR A 111 -21.80 4.42 -2.30
CA THR A 111 -22.42 5.00 -3.49
C THR A 111 -22.06 4.22 -4.75
N ARG A 112 -20.77 3.88 -4.92
CA ARG A 112 -20.29 3.15 -6.09
C ARG A 112 -20.67 1.67 -6.06
N THR A 113 -20.66 1.06 -4.89
CA THR A 113 -21.10 -0.33 -4.70
C THR A 113 -22.59 -0.48 -4.97
N ASN A 114 -23.43 0.46 -4.51
CA ASN A 114 -24.87 0.48 -4.79
C ASN A 114 -25.17 0.68 -6.28
N SER A 115 -24.42 1.54 -6.96
CA SER A 115 -24.53 1.68 -8.42
C SER A 115 -24.22 0.35 -9.14
N LYS A 116 -23.20 -0.39 -8.67
CA LYS A 116 -22.87 -1.71 -9.23
C LYS A 116 -23.90 -2.79 -8.87
N LEU A 117 -24.44 -2.76 -7.66
CA LEU A 117 -25.50 -3.66 -7.20
C LEU A 117 -26.76 -3.49 -8.06
N LEU A 118 -27.13 -2.25 -8.40
CA LEU A 118 -28.25 -1.98 -9.30
C LEU A 118 -28.06 -2.63 -10.67
N GLU A 119 -26.88 -2.45 -11.28
CA GLU A 119 -26.53 -3.11 -12.55
C GLU A 119 -26.54 -4.64 -12.42
N TYR A 120 -25.95 -5.19 -11.35
CA TYR A 120 -25.88 -6.63 -11.13
C TYR A 120 -27.26 -7.25 -10.90
N ARG A 121 -28.12 -6.58 -10.12
CA ARG A 121 -29.51 -6.98 -9.83
C ARG A 121 -30.35 -7.10 -11.11
N SER A 122 -30.11 -6.24 -12.10
CA SER A 122 -30.83 -6.27 -13.39
C SER A 122 -30.67 -7.58 -14.17
N ARG A 123 -29.62 -8.37 -13.86
CA ARG A 123 -29.33 -9.66 -14.52
C ARG A 123 -30.14 -10.82 -13.97
N PHE A 124 -30.92 -10.60 -12.90
CA PHE A 124 -31.71 -11.63 -12.25
C PHE A 124 -33.20 -11.42 -12.49
N THR A 125 -33.94 -12.50 -12.69
CA THR A 125 -35.40 -12.48 -12.82
C THR A 125 -36.06 -11.99 -11.53
N ASN A 126 -35.66 -12.56 -10.40
CA ASN A 126 -36.09 -12.10 -9.08
C ASN A 126 -35.11 -11.04 -8.55
N LYS A 127 -35.57 -9.78 -8.55
CA LYS A 127 -34.81 -8.60 -8.13
C LYS A 127 -34.93 -8.33 -6.62
N ASP A 128 -35.89 -8.96 -5.94
CA ASP A 128 -36.19 -8.75 -4.52
C ASP A 128 -35.37 -9.66 -3.59
N ARG A 129 -34.40 -10.39 -4.16
CA ARG A 129 -33.46 -11.22 -3.40
C ARG A 129 -32.72 -10.36 -2.36
N PRO A 130 -32.71 -10.75 -1.07
CA PRO A 130 -32.04 -9.98 -0.01
C PRO A 130 -30.57 -9.68 -0.30
N GLU A 131 -29.84 -10.65 -0.88
CA GLU A 131 -28.42 -10.51 -1.20
C GLU A 131 -28.13 -9.47 -2.29
N LEU A 132 -29.13 -9.05 -3.07
CA LEU A 132 -28.99 -8.07 -4.14
C LEU A 132 -29.35 -6.65 -3.72
N GLN A 133 -29.82 -6.45 -2.48
CA GLN A 133 -30.27 -5.14 -1.99
C GLN A 133 -29.12 -4.16 -1.82
N ASN A 134 -29.45 -2.87 -1.67
CA ASN A 134 -28.44 -1.84 -1.46
C ASN A 134 -27.71 -2.07 -0.13
N VAL A 135 -26.45 -1.66 -0.07
CA VAL A 135 -25.62 -1.64 1.14
C VAL A 135 -25.76 -0.28 1.82
N ASP A 136 -25.81 -0.28 3.15
CA ASP A 136 -25.76 0.90 4.00
C ASP A 136 -24.43 0.97 4.78
N MET A 137 -24.31 1.95 5.68
CA MET A 137 -23.07 2.16 6.44
C MET A 137 -22.78 1.00 7.39
N ASP A 138 -23.79 0.53 8.12
CA ASP A 138 -23.64 -0.53 9.11
C ASP A 138 -23.24 -1.85 8.43
N GLU A 139 -23.89 -2.17 7.31
CA GLU A 139 -23.56 -3.38 6.55
C GLU A 139 -22.18 -3.31 5.88
N LEU A 140 -21.76 -2.14 5.36
CA LEU A 140 -20.42 -1.98 4.82
C LEU A 140 -19.36 -2.17 5.91
N LEU A 141 -19.55 -1.56 7.09
CA LEU A 141 -18.64 -1.72 8.23
C LEU A 141 -18.60 -3.17 8.71
N ALA A 142 -19.75 -3.84 8.78
CA ALA A 142 -19.84 -5.25 9.11
C ALA A 142 -19.09 -6.13 8.08
N PHE A 143 -19.23 -5.84 6.79
CA PHE A 143 -18.51 -6.51 5.71
C PHE A 143 -16.99 -6.33 5.84
N ILE A 144 -16.52 -5.10 6.08
CA ILE A 144 -15.10 -4.79 6.31
C ILE A 144 -14.60 -5.51 7.58
N GLY A 145 -15.40 -5.54 8.65
CA GLY A 145 -15.10 -6.28 9.86
C GLY A 145 -14.87 -7.78 9.59
N LEU A 146 -15.73 -8.42 8.79
CA LEU A 146 -15.53 -9.81 8.38
C LEU A 146 -14.26 -10.03 7.55
N LEU A 147 -13.89 -9.07 6.70
CA LEU A 147 -12.62 -9.11 5.97
C LEU A 147 -11.40 -8.98 6.90
N MET A 148 -11.50 -8.20 7.97
CA MET A 148 -10.46 -8.14 9.00
C MET A 148 -10.39 -9.44 9.80
N TYR A 149 -11.54 -10.01 10.17
CA TYR A 149 -11.60 -11.31 10.85
C TYR A 149 -11.01 -12.44 10.01
N SER A 150 -11.17 -12.44 8.67
CA SER A 150 -10.53 -13.46 7.83
C SER A 150 -9.01 -13.40 7.92
N ALA A 151 -8.44 -12.19 8.10
CA ALA A 151 -7.01 -12.03 8.34
C ALA A 151 -6.60 -12.55 9.72
N VAL A 152 -7.36 -12.22 10.77
CA VAL A 152 -7.11 -12.70 12.15
C VAL A 152 -7.11 -14.22 12.22
N PHE A 153 -8.09 -14.86 11.58
CA PHE A 153 -8.17 -16.33 11.52
C PHE A 153 -7.22 -16.98 10.51
N LYS A 154 -6.45 -16.19 9.76
CA LYS A 154 -5.56 -16.64 8.67
C LYS A 154 -6.30 -17.43 7.57
N SER A 155 -7.56 -17.07 7.32
CA SER A 155 -8.51 -17.75 6.43
C SER A 155 -8.60 -17.13 5.04
N ASN A 156 -7.67 -16.25 4.70
CA ASN A 156 -7.70 -15.49 3.45
C ASN A 156 -7.67 -16.35 2.17
N HIS A 157 -7.26 -17.61 2.28
CA HIS A 157 -7.23 -18.58 1.17
C HIS A 157 -8.26 -19.71 1.34
N GLU A 158 -9.07 -19.65 2.40
CA GLU A 158 -10.08 -20.66 2.68
C GLU A 158 -11.32 -20.41 1.81
N HIS A 159 -11.95 -21.50 1.35
CA HIS A 159 -13.17 -21.36 0.57
C HIS A 159 -14.30 -20.84 1.46
N ALA A 160 -15.13 -19.94 0.93
CA ALA A 160 -16.24 -19.36 1.68
C ALA A 160 -17.22 -20.43 2.20
N ASP A 161 -17.33 -21.58 1.54
CA ASP A 161 -18.18 -22.67 2.04
C ASP A 161 -17.72 -23.22 3.39
N PHE A 162 -16.39 -23.31 3.63
CA PHE A 162 -15.84 -23.73 4.92
C PHE A 162 -15.94 -22.62 5.96
N ILE A 163 -15.74 -21.36 5.55
CA ILE A 163 -15.90 -20.22 6.47
C ILE A 163 -17.33 -20.13 7.01
N PHE A 164 -18.33 -20.39 6.16
CA PHE A 164 -19.75 -20.24 6.47
C PHE A 164 -20.47 -21.58 6.75
N THR A 165 -19.76 -22.69 6.99
CA THR A 165 -20.41 -23.99 7.30
C THR A 165 -21.04 -24.00 8.70
N THR A 166 -22.15 -24.69 8.86
CA THR A 166 -22.92 -24.78 10.12
C THR A 166 -22.66 -26.06 10.92
N ASP A 167 -21.72 -26.90 10.46
CA ASP A 167 -21.37 -28.20 11.08
C ASP A 167 -20.47 -28.08 12.34
N GLY A 168 -20.28 -26.87 12.86
CA GLY A 168 -19.42 -26.58 14.01
C GLY A 168 -17.94 -26.33 13.67
N ILE A 169 -17.54 -26.48 12.40
CA ILE A 169 -16.16 -26.19 11.94
C ILE A 169 -16.04 -24.75 11.39
N GLY A 170 -17.17 -24.18 10.96
CA GLY A 170 -17.23 -22.83 10.41
C GLY A 170 -16.99 -21.74 11.44
N ARG A 171 -16.90 -20.49 10.96
CA ARG A 171 -16.70 -19.33 11.81
C ARG A 171 -18.04 -18.68 12.11
N GLU A 172 -18.53 -18.92 13.32
CA GLU A 172 -19.85 -18.45 13.77
C GLU A 172 -20.02 -16.94 13.53
N VAL A 173 -18.99 -16.12 13.80
CA VAL A 173 -19.03 -14.67 13.58
C VAL A 173 -19.42 -14.29 12.14
N PHE A 174 -18.98 -15.04 11.12
CA PHE A 174 -19.35 -14.74 9.74
C PHE A 174 -20.84 -14.93 9.49
N GLN A 175 -21.40 -15.99 10.07
CA GLN A 175 -22.80 -16.37 9.89
C GLN A 175 -23.74 -15.48 10.71
N CYS A 176 -23.31 -15.07 11.90
CA CYS A 176 -24.05 -14.14 12.75
C CYS A 176 -24.12 -12.74 12.13
N VAL A 177 -23.12 -12.34 11.35
CA VAL A 177 -23.05 -11.00 10.77
C VAL A 177 -23.80 -10.91 9.44
N MET A 178 -23.60 -11.84 8.51
CA MET A 178 -24.33 -11.86 7.23
C MET A 178 -24.37 -13.23 6.57
N SER A 179 -25.29 -13.43 5.62
CA SER A 179 -25.32 -14.68 4.85
C SER A 179 -24.12 -14.81 3.90
N LYS A 180 -23.69 -16.05 3.64
CA LYS A 180 -22.64 -16.36 2.64
C LYS A 180 -22.94 -15.73 1.27
N ASN A 181 -24.19 -15.79 0.81
CA ASN A 181 -24.59 -15.24 -0.48
C ASN A 181 -24.47 -13.71 -0.50
N ARG A 182 -24.84 -13.02 0.60
CA ARG A 182 -24.65 -11.58 0.72
C ARG A 182 -23.17 -11.21 0.72
N PHE A 183 -22.36 -11.89 1.52
CA PHE A 183 -20.91 -11.68 1.58
C PHE A 183 -20.25 -11.82 0.19
N LEU A 184 -20.57 -12.90 -0.54
CA LEU A 184 -20.05 -13.12 -1.89
C LEU A 184 -20.59 -12.08 -2.90
N CYS A 185 -21.84 -11.65 -2.76
CA CYS A 185 -22.40 -10.59 -3.62
C CYS A 185 -21.71 -9.24 -3.40
N LEU A 186 -21.48 -8.85 -2.14
CA LEU A 186 -20.73 -7.64 -1.79
C LEU A 186 -19.29 -7.73 -2.29
N LEU A 187 -18.61 -8.87 -2.10
CA LEU A 187 -17.27 -9.10 -2.65
C LEU A 187 -17.22 -8.96 -4.18
N HIS A 188 -18.31 -9.28 -4.89
CA HIS A 188 -18.40 -9.10 -6.35
C HIS A 188 -18.79 -7.68 -6.77
N CYS A 189 -19.57 -6.97 -5.96
CA CYS A 189 -20.13 -5.66 -6.32
C CYS A 189 -19.36 -4.47 -5.75
N LEU A 190 -18.41 -4.69 -4.82
CA LEU A 190 -17.63 -3.62 -4.21
C LEU A 190 -16.90 -2.77 -5.26
N ARG A 191 -17.08 -1.45 -5.21
CA ARG A 191 -16.44 -0.48 -6.11
C ARG A 191 -15.94 0.75 -5.33
N PHE A 192 -14.96 1.42 -5.90
CA PHE A 192 -14.23 2.53 -5.27
C PHE A 192 -14.20 3.79 -6.14
N ASP A 193 -14.87 3.78 -7.29
CA ASP A 193 -14.93 4.91 -8.20
C ASP A 193 -16.17 4.87 -9.10
N ASN A 194 -16.44 6.00 -9.76
CA ASN A 194 -17.50 6.11 -10.75
C ASN A 194 -17.13 5.41 -12.06
N ALA A 195 -17.88 4.38 -12.45
CA ALA A 195 -17.63 3.66 -13.69
C ALA A 195 -17.98 4.46 -14.96
N VAL A 196 -18.85 5.48 -14.86
CA VAL A 196 -19.35 6.26 -16.00
C VAL A 196 -18.25 7.13 -16.60
N ASP A 197 -17.52 7.86 -15.77
CA ASP A 197 -16.45 8.78 -16.19
C ASP A 197 -15.05 8.13 -16.20
N ARG A 198 -14.92 6.89 -15.72
CA ARG A 198 -13.63 6.20 -15.58
C ARG A 198 -12.86 6.13 -16.89
N ALA A 199 -13.54 5.94 -18.02
CA ALA A 199 -12.88 5.83 -19.32
C ALA A 199 -12.13 7.13 -19.68
N GLN A 200 -12.76 8.28 -19.44
CA GLN A 200 -12.16 9.60 -19.65
C GLN A 200 -11.04 9.86 -18.63
N ARG A 201 -11.27 9.57 -17.34
CA ARG A 201 -10.25 9.78 -16.29
C ARG A 201 -9.00 8.93 -16.52
N LYS A 202 -9.12 7.75 -17.13
CA LYS A 202 -7.97 6.89 -17.46
C LYS A 202 -6.97 7.50 -18.44
N GLU A 203 -7.36 8.54 -19.17
CA GLU A 203 -6.46 9.26 -20.07
C GLU A 203 -5.37 10.01 -19.30
N THR A 204 -5.69 10.49 -18.10
CA THR A 204 -4.76 11.21 -17.22
C THR A 204 -4.34 10.40 -16.00
N ASP A 205 -5.25 9.62 -15.42
CA ASP A 205 -5.07 8.83 -14.21
C ASP A 205 -5.23 7.33 -14.51
N LYS A 206 -4.11 6.64 -14.69
CA LYS A 206 -4.09 5.18 -14.93
C LYS A 206 -4.75 4.40 -13.78
N LEU A 207 -4.75 4.95 -12.57
CA LEU A 207 -5.27 4.33 -11.36
C LEU A 207 -6.71 4.76 -11.05
N ALA A 208 -7.40 5.43 -11.98
CA ALA A 208 -8.76 5.97 -11.86
C ALA A 208 -9.79 5.08 -11.14
N ALA A 209 -9.62 3.76 -11.18
CA ALA A 209 -10.47 2.81 -10.47
C ALA A 209 -10.34 2.82 -8.93
N ILE A 210 -9.30 3.43 -8.37
CA ILE A 210 -8.99 3.43 -6.93
C ILE A 210 -8.35 4.74 -6.42
N SER A 211 -7.84 5.61 -7.30
CA SER A 211 -7.04 6.78 -6.92
C SER A 211 -7.64 7.65 -5.83
N TYR A 212 -8.96 7.92 -5.88
CA TYR A 212 -9.61 8.73 -4.86
C TYR A 212 -9.44 8.14 -3.46
N ILE A 213 -9.82 6.86 -3.30
CA ILE A 213 -9.73 6.15 -2.01
C ILE A 213 -8.27 5.99 -1.59
N PHE A 214 -7.38 5.65 -2.52
CA PHE A 214 -5.96 5.46 -2.21
C PHE A 214 -5.28 6.76 -1.76
N ASN A 215 -5.42 7.85 -2.51
CA ASN A 215 -4.80 9.13 -2.19
C ASN A 215 -5.34 9.70 -0.88
N ARG A 216 -6.65 9.51 -0.63
CA ARG A 216 -7.28 9.92 0.62
C ARG A 216 -6.76 9.13 1.82
N PHE A 217 -6.63 7.81 1.68
CA PHE A 217 -6.00 6.96 2.70
C PHE A 217 -4.57 7.42 3.02
N VAL A 218 -3.73 7.65 2.00
CA VAL A 218 -2.35 8.12 2.18
C VAL A 218 -2.32 9.50 2.85
N SER A 219 -3.17 10.43 2.43
CA SER A 219 -3.31 11.75 3.06
C SER A 219 -3.70 11.63 4.53
N ASN A 220 -4.62 10.73 4.86
CA ASN A 220 -5.01 10.44 6.23
C ASN A 220 -3.84 9.87 7.05
N CYS A 221 -3.05 8.95 6.49
CA CYS A 221 -1.83 8.45 7.14
C CYS A 221 -0.85 9.59 7.49
N GLN A 222 -0.64 10.54 6.57
CA GLN A 222 0.24 11.69 6.78
C GLN A 222 -0.32 12.66 7.83
N ARG A 223 -1.64 12.85 7.84
CA ARG A 223 -2.34 13.73 8.78
C ARG A 223 -2.29 13.20 10.21
N VAL A 224 -2.50 11.89 10.40
CA VAL A 224 -2.69 11.29 11.73
C VAL A 224 -1.39 11.23 12.55
N TYR A 225 -0.25 11.14 11.89
CA TYR A 225 1.01 10.85 12.59
C TYR A 225 2.20 11.60 12.02
N ASN A 226 3.00 12.17 12.92
CA ASN A 226 4.31 12.71 12.59
C ASN A 226 5.39 11.66 12.91
N ILE A 227 6.03 11.16 11.85
CA ILE A 227 7.06 10.12 11.97
C ILE A 227 8.29 10.57 12.75
N SER A 228 9.12 9.61 13.14
CA SER A 228 10.37 9.76 13.85
C SER A 228 11.45 10.45 13.01
N GLN A 229 12.67 10.46 13.51
CA GLN A 229 13.83 11.11 12.86
C GLN A 229 14.31 10.34 11.63
N TYR A 230 13.97 9.05 11.56
CA TYR A 230 14.45 8.13 10.56
C TYR A 230 13.26 7.56 9.80
N ALA A 231 13.27 7.73 8.49
CA ALA A 231 12.31 7.12 7.59
C ALA A 231 13.02 6.18 6.63
N THR A 232 12.31 5.17 6.15
CA THR A 232 12.81 4.19 5.18
C THR A 232 11.98 4.23 3.90
N VAL A 233 12.65 4.22 2.75
CA VAL A 233 12.03 4.04 1.44
C VAL A 233 12.34 2.64 0.93
N ASP A 234 11.29 1.89 0.56
CA ASP A 234 11.41 0.54 0.02
C ASP A 234 10.19 0.20 -0.87
N GLU A 235 10.28 -0.87 -1.65
CA GLU A 235 9.15 -1.43 -2.39
C GLU A 235 8.43 -2.57 -1.66
N MET A 236 7.10 -2.48 -1.68
CA MET A 236 6.20 -3.54 -1.26
C MET A 236 5.54 -4.19 -2.48
N LEU A 237 5.45 -5.52 -2.49
CA LEU A 237 4.72 -6.26 -3.52
C LEU A 237 3.45 -6.86 -2.91
N VAL A 238 2.28 -6.40 -3.37
CA VAL A 238 0.98 -6.98 -3.03
C VAL A 238 0.70 -8.16 -3.97
N PRO A 239 0.67 -9.41 -3.46
CA PRO A 239 0.54 -10.59 -4.31
C PRO A 239 -0.75 -10.56 -5.14
N PHE A 240 -0.59 -10.68 -6.46
CA PHE A 240 -1.72 -10.62 -7.39
C PHE A 240 -1.37 -11.33 -8.70
N ARG A 241 -2.32 -12.13 -9.21
CA ARG A 241 -2.14 -12.95 -10.44
C ARG A 241 -3.23 -12.76 -11.49
N GLY A 242 -4.14 -11.81 -11.27
CA GLY A 242 -5.20 -11.54 -12.23
C GLY A 242 -4.70 -10.69 -13.40
N ARG A 243 -5.56 -10.47 -14.41
CA ARG A 243 -5.19 -9.67 -15.58
C ARG A 243 -5.24 -8.18 -15.23
N SER A 244 -4.07 -7.55 -15.13
CA SER A 244 -3.94 -6.11 -14.95
C SER A 244 -2.64 -5.62 -15.60
N PHE A 245 -2.68 -4.40 -16.16
CA PHE A 245 -1.49 -3.73 -16.68
C PHE A 245 -0.54 -3.26 -15.57
N LEU A 246 -1.00 -3.26 -14.31
CA LEU A 246 -0.22 -2.91 -13.12
C LEU A 246 0.61 -4.07 -12.57
N MET A 247 0.50 -5.26 -13.16
CA MET A 247 1.25 -6.43 -12.68
C MET A 247 2.75 -6.29 -12.98
N ILE A 248 3.56 -6.60 -11.98
CA ILE A 248 5.02 -6.67 -12.08
C ILE A 248 5.50 -8.05 -11.64
N TYR A 249 6.54 -8.53 -12.32
CA TYR A 249 7.30 -9.69 -11.91
C TYR A 249 8.54 -9.27 -11.12
N MET A 250 8.70 -9.79 -9.89
CA MET A 250 9.88 -9.62 -9.05
C MET A 250 10.40 -10.98 -8.60
N PRO A 251 11.46 -11.53 -9.22
CA PRO A 251 11.89 -12.91 -8.98
C PRO A 251 12.33 -13.18 -7.54
N ASN A 252 12.86 -12.16 -6.86
CA ASN A 252 13.45 -12.28 -5.53
C ASN A 252 12.44 -12.09 -4.38
N LYS A 253 11.19 -11.73 -4.66
CA LYS A 253 10.14 -11.63 -3.62
C LYS A 253 9.40 -12.97 -3.48
N PRO A 254 8.91 -13.34 -2.28
CA PRO A 254 8.22 -14.62 -2.05
C PRO A 254 7.01 -14.83 -2.98
N ALA A 255 6.21 -13.76 -3.15
CA ALA A 255 5.28 -13.69 -4.27
C ALA A 255 6.03 -13.11 -5.47
N LYS A 256 6.11 -13.86 -6.57
CA LYS A 256 6.84 -13.40 -7.75
C LYS A 256 6.07 -12.40 -8.62
N TYR A 257 4.74 -12.39 -8.51
CA TYR A 257 3.84 -11.53 -9.30
C TYR A 257 2.92 -10.76 -8.37
N GLY A 258 2.76 -9.47 -8.65
CA GLY A 258 1.87 -8.63 -7.87
C GLY A 258 1.84 -7.18 -8.31
N LEU A 259 1.20 -6.35 -7.50
CA LEU A 259 1.27 -4.89 -7.63
C LEU A 259 2.47 -4.37 -6.84
N LYS A 260 3.29 -3.54 -7.48
CA LYS A 260 4.39 -2.85 -6.81
C LYS A 260 3.87 -1.54 -6.21
N LEU A 261 4.08 -1.38 -4.92
CA LEU A 261 3.87 -0.15 -4.18
C LEU A 261 5.24 0.36 -3.75
N MET A 262 5.46 1.65 -3.87
CA MET A 262 6.65 2.33 -3.36
C MET A 262 6.24 3.01 -2.07
N CYS A 263 6.91 2.69 -0.97
CA CYS A 263 6.46 3.03 0.37
C CYS A 263 7.52 3.84 1.12
N LEU A 264 7.05 4.79 1.92
CA LEU A 264 7.82 5.52 2.91
C LEU A 264 7.25 5.20 4.28
N CYS A 265 8.08 4.59 5.13
CA CYS A 265 7.69 4.20 6.47
C CYS A 265 8.61 4.82 7.53
N ASP A 266 8.09 5.00 8.74
CA ASP A 266 8.89 5.29 9.92
C ASP A 266 9.81 4.11 10.23
N ALA A 267 11.11 4.35 10.37
CA ALA A 267 12.10 3.29 10.58
C ALA A 267 12.12 2.76 12.02
N GLU A 268 11.67 3.55 13.00
CA GLU A 268 11.68 3.15 14.41
C GLU A 268 10.45 2.33 14.77
N ILE A 269 9.27 2.76 14.33
CA ILE A 269 7.99 2.14 14.72
C ILE A 269 7.27 1.41 13.58
N GLY A 270 7.79 1.47 12.36
CA GLY A 270 7.20 0.80 11.20
C GLY A 270 5.91 1.45 10.68
N TYR A 271 5.63 2.70 11.05
CA TYR A 271 4.41 3.39 10.61
C TYR A 271 4.42 3.70 9.11
N PHE A 272 3.34 3.36 8.41
CA PHE A 272 3.17 3.67 7.00
C PHE A 272 2.79 5.14 6.80
N TYR A 273 3.66 5.93 6.18
CA TYR A 273 3.50 7.38 6.10
C TYR A 273 3.11 7.87 4.71
N ASN A 274 3.82 7.46 3.66
CA ASN A 274 3.53 7.87 2.29
C ASN A 274 3.70 6.68 1.32
N CYS A 275 2.97 6.70 0.20
CA CYS A 275 3.07 5.65 -0.82
C CYS A 275 2.47 6.07 -2.15
N TYR A 276 3.00 5.51 -3.24
CA TYR A 276 2.33 5.48 -4.53
C TYR A 276 2.35 4.08 -5.15
N ILE A 277 1.37 3.79 -6.00
CA ILE A 277 1.30 2.55 -6.78
C ILE A 277 2.10 2.74 -8.06
N TYR A 278 3.05 1.84 -8.33
CA TYR A 278 3.79 1.88 -9.59
C TYR A 278 2.88 1.44 -10.75
N CYS A 279 2.66 2.33 -11.71
CA CYS A 279 1.81 2.13 -12.89
C CYS A 279 2.58 2.20 -14.22
N GLY A 280 3.88 1.87 -14.17
CA GLY A 280 4.77 1.75 -15.32
C GLY A 280 5.76 2.89 -15.44
N LYS A 281 6.29 3.10 -16.64
CA LYS A 281 7.27 4.16 -16.91
C LYS A 281 6.66 5.53 -16.61
N GLY A 282 7.39 6.34 -15.85
CA GLY A 282 7.01 7.71 -15.49
C GLY A 282 6.32 7.85 -14.13
N SER A 283 5.86 6.75 -13.52
CA SER A 283 5.16 6.80 -12.22
C SER A 283 6.04 7.35 -11.08
N ASP A 284 7.33 7.03 -11.09
CA ASP A 284 8.25 7.44 -10.01
C ASP A 284 8.46 8.96 -9.96
N GLY A 285 8.25 9.66 -11.07
CA GLY A 285 8.42 11.11 -11.18
C GLY A 285 7.12 11.88 -11.42
N GLU A 286 5.95 11.26 -11.23
CA GLU A 286 4.67 11.87 -11.61
C GLU A 286 4.39 13.21 -10.91
N SER A 287 4.73 13.31 -9.61
CA SER A 287 4.58 14.53 -8.82
C SER A 287 5.77 15.49 -8.87
N LEU A 288 6.80 15.19 -9.67
CA LEU A 288 8.07 15.94 -9.70
C LEU A 288 8.08 17.03 -10.77
N THR A 289 8.93 18.05 -10.57
CA THR A 289 9.18 19.09 -11.59
C THR A 289 9.92 18.53 -12.81
N ASP A 290 9.93 19.28 -13.91
CA ASP A 290 10.65 18.87 -15.13
C ASP A 290 12.18 18.81 -14.92
N GLU A 291 12.72 19.57 -13.97
CA GLU A 291 14.11 19.45 -13.54
C GLU A 291 14.36 18.15 -12.77
N GLU A 292 13.49 17.83 -11.80
CA GLU A 292 13.62 16.64 -10.97
C GLU A 292 13.43 15.34 -11.78
N LYS A 293 12.59 15.38 -12.81
CA LYS A 293 12.41 14.28 -13.77
C LYS A 293 13.68 13.97 -14.59
N LYS A 294 14.71 14.83 -14.56
CA LYS A 294 16.02 14.56 -15.19
C LYS A 294 16.90 13.64 -14.35
N PHE A 295 16.60 13.46 -13.07
CA PHE A 295 17.34 12.53 -12.21
C PHE A 295 17.09 11.07 -12.60
N MET A 296 17.89 10.16 -12.07
CA MET A 296 17.67 8.72 -12.27
C MET A 296 16.35 8.28 -11.65
N VAL A 297 15.71 7.25 -12.20
CA VAL A 297 14.41 6.72 -11.72
C VAL A 297 14.38 6.42 -10.22
N PRO A 298 15.41 5.78 -9.62
CA PRO A 298 15.39 5.55 -8.17
C PRO A 298 15.44 6.86 -7.38
N THR A 299 16.16 7.87 -7.88
CA THR A 299 16.18 9.21 -7.31
C THR A 299 14.82 9.88 -7.37
N GLN A 300 14.13 9.77 -8.50
CA GLN A 300 12.76 10.27 -8.64
C GLN A 300 11.82 9.63 -7.61
N ALA A 301 11.89 8.31 -7.44
CA ALA A 301 11.08 7.58 -6.46
C ALA A 301 11.28 8.10 -5.03
N VAL A 302 12.53 8.30 -4.61
CA VAL A 302 12.86 8.86 -3.29
C VAL A 302 12.34 10.29 -3.16
N LEU A 303 12.56 11.15 -4.16
CA LEU A 303 12.10 12.54 -4.13
C LEU A 303 10.56 12.59 -4.02
N HIS A 304 9.85 11.84 -4.85
CA HIS A 304 8.39 11.77 -4.86
C HIS A 304 7.85 11.36 -3.48
N LEU A 305 8.38 10.28 -2.89
CA LEU A 305 7.92 9.82 -1.58
C LEU A 305 8.24 10.79 -0.45
N THR A 306 9.38 11.47 -0.52
CA THR A 306 9.89 12.31 0.56
C THR A 306 9.42 13.75 0.51
N GLN A 307 8.70 14.17 -0.54
CA GLN A 307 8.10 15.51 -0.68
C GLN A 307 7.46 16.04 0.63
N PRO A 308 6.61 15.26 1.36
CA PRO A 308 6.00 15.75 2.59
C PRO A 308 6.98 15.96 3.76
N LEU A 309 8.21 15.43 3.66
CA LEU A 309 9.25 15.53 4.68
C LEU A 309 10.30 16.60 4.36
N HIS A 310 10.23 17.29 3.23
CA HIS A 310 11.21 18.31 2.86
C HIS A 310 11.26 19.43 3.90
N GLY A 311 12.48 19.87 4.25
CA GLY A 311 12.70 20.89 5.29
C GLY A 311 12.50 20.40 6.74
N SER A 312 12.18 19.13 6.96
CA SER A 312 12.02 18.56 8.32
C SER A 312 13.33 18.07 8.96
N ASN A 313 14.42 18.09 8.19
CA ASN A 313 15.75 17.56 8.55
C ASN A 313 15.78 16.06 8.88
N LYS A 314 14.73 15.30 8.58
CA LYS A 314 14.67 13.84 8.79
C LYS A 314 15.64 13.08 7.90
N ASN A 315 16.19 12.00 8.43
CA ASN A 315 17.06 11.10 7.69
C ASN A 315 16.25 10.07 6.92
N ILE A 316 16.60 9.88 5.65
CA ILE A 316 15.99 8.86 4.79
C ILE A 316 17.01 7.75 4.59
N THR A 317 16.64 6.54 5.00
CA THR A 317 17.38 5.32 4.69
C THR A 317 16.71 4.64 3.49
N CYS A 318 17.51 4.15 2.57
CA CYS A 318 17.02 3.42 1.41
C CYS A 318 18.06 2.41 0.98
N ASP A 319 17.64 1.43 0.17
CA ASP A 319 18.56 0.41 -0.32
C ASP A 319 19.56 0.95 -1.36
N ASN A 320 20.43 0.05 -1.85
CA ASN A 320 21.41 0.38 -2.89
C ASN A 320 20.76 0.77 -4.24
N TRP A 321 19.56 0.27 -4.53
CA TRP A 321 18.84 0.63 -5.74
C TRP A 321 18.42 2.09 -5.72
N PHE A 322 18.00 2.59 -4.56
CA PHE A 322 17.59 3.98 -4.34
C PHE A 322 18.75 4.96 -4.18
N THR A 323 19.92 4.51 -3.71
CA THR A 323 21.02 5.41 -3.31
C THR A 323 21.81 5.95 -4.51
N SER A 324 21.88 7.29 -4.65
CA SER A 324 22.71 7.97 -5.64
C SER A 324 23.35 9.25 -5.07
N ILE A 325 24.50 9.64 -5.63
CA ILE A 325 25.22 10.85 -5.21
C ILE A 325 24.41 12.12 -5.49
N GLN A 326 23.52 12.08 -6.47
CA GLN A 326 22.65 13.21 -6.81
C GLN A 326 21.64 13.53 -5.68
N GLN A 327 21.46 12.63 -4.70
CA GLN A 327 20.59 12.82 -3.53
C GLN A 327 21.31 13.36 -2.29
N LEU A 328 22.65 13.33 -2.28
CA LEU A 328 23.49 13.79 -1.16
C LEU A 328 23.78 15.29 -1.27
#